data_AF-A0A402BDG0-F1
#
_entry.id   AF-A0A402BDG0-F1
#
_cell.length_a   1.000
_cell.length_b   1.000
_cell.length_c   1.000
_cell.angle_alpha   90.00
_cell.angle_beta   90.00
_cell.angle_gamma   90.00
#
_symmetry.space_group_name_H-M   'P 1'
#
loop_
_entity.id
_entity.type
_entity.pdbx_description
1 polymer ?
#
loop_
_entity_poly.entity_id
_entity_poly.type
_entity_poly.pdbx_seq_one_letter_code
_entity_poly.pdbx_strand_id
1 'polypeptide(L)'
;MLQEALEEKLHVIHVDPRDQLAGVLKRVQETPSDVPLLVLSGTASQRHAFRHIHDFRILTTQKKHIALVIPEADRLARYLAKEHGFSPIFSSLEDARDQITLLQSERVDTQQRDLFPTRPPSTLRDTKPLQQKRPSQRSMRFPLVALSILTILTAVFFVFVQQQLTPYMLSQSPPPAPVIVGQVAFESSRIYNQEGTSGVSDQVHLALQHVLPPKSGNTYYAWLLGDKNVSDGRPRLLGTLFPHNGFAELIYRDPEHHNLLATYSQFLLTEESQSSAPPIVPSPNSHARRYSGSIAQIPSSSDSRHFSFLDHLRHLLVQDPTLEPLGLHSGLDYWQYKNCGKLIEWTQSARDEWGHADVSLMRRQLIRTLDYIDGTAYVYQDVSVKTPLLVDPTLLRMGLINVSPTQAVEGFFPHIASHLTSVATSPGVTTRQTQIAARAVTAINGIIHMLGQARYDAKALIAMSDAQLHQPAAQTLLSELANVTNDVYTGNTQQQGCVWLHQQIEQLAAFSIERAEEQKDGPGK
;
A
#
# COMPACT_ATOMS: atom_id res chain seq x y z
N MET A 1 19.84 13.62 7.86
CA MET A 1 19.91 14.58 8.98
C MET A 1 19.29 14.08 10.28
N LEU A 2 17.98 13.84 10.41
CA LEU A 2 17.43 13.34 11.70
C LEU A 2 17.68 11.83 11.94
N GLN A 3 17.72 11.02 10.87
CA GLN A 3 18.04 9.59 10.92
C GLN A 3 19.51 9.33 11.29
N GLU A 4 20.44 10.06 10.68
CA GLU A 4 21.87 10.03 11.02
C GLU A 4 22.13 10.44 12.48
N ALA A 5 21.39 11.44 12.99
CA ALA A 5 21.51 11.90 14.38
C ALA A 5 20.97 10.90 15.42
N LEU A 6 20.14 9.93 15.00
CA LEU A 6 19.59 8.86 15.82
C LEU A 6 20.46 7.59 15.76
N GLU A 7 21.00 7.25 14.60
CA GLU A 7 22.04 6.21 14.45
C GLU A 7 23.31 6.56 15.23
N GLU A 8 23.62 7.85 15.40
CA GLU A 8 24.71 8.32 16.28
C GLU A 8 24.49 8.06 17.78
N LYS A 9 23.24 7.87 18.22
CA LYS A 9 22.90 7.71 19.66
C LYS A 9 22.39 6.31 20.03
N LEU A 10 21.82 5.58 19.08
CA LEU A 10 21.36 4.20 19.24
C LEU A 10 22.11 3.34 18.23
N HIS A 11 23.00 2.49 18.71
CA HIS A 11 23.71 1.57 17.84
C HIS A 11 22.77 0.42 17.42
N VAL A 12 22.24 0.54 16.20
CA VAL A 12 21.34 -0.44 15.58
C VAL A 12 22.13 -1.49 14.83
N ILE A 13 21.88 -2.77 15.13
CA ILE A 13 22.47 -3.91 14.42
C ILE A 13 21.35 -4.62 13.67
N HIS A 14 21.33 -4.46 12.35
CA HIS A 14 20.43 -5.22 11.48
C HIS A 14 20.94 -6.64 11.30
N VAL A 15 20.06 -7.61 11.57
CA VAL A 15 20.29 -9.03 11.33
C VAL A 15 19.53 -9.45 10.08
N ASP A 16 20.28 -9.81 9.04
CA ASP A 16 19.77 -10.31 7.77
C ASP A 16 19.39 -11.81 7.89
N PRO A 17 18.41 -12.31 7.13
CA PRO A 17 18.12 -13.74 6.99
C PRO A 17 19.34 -14.66 6.85
N ARG A 18 20.40 -14.19 6.17
CA ARG A 18 21.63 -14.97 5.90
C ARG A 18 22.70 -14.87 6.99
N ASP A 19 22.53 -13.99 7.96
CA ASP A 19 23.51 -13.82 9.02
C ASP A 19 23.64 -15.09 9.87
N GLN A 20 24.86 -15.37 10.32
CA GLN A 20 25.15 -16.43 11.29
C GLN A 20 25.28 -15.82 12.69
N LEU A 21 24.84 -16.57 13.71
CA LEU A 21 24.85 -16.12 15.11
C LEU A 21 26.23 -15.62 15.57
N ALA A 22 27.31 -16.31 15.19
CA ALA A 22 28.67 -15.91 15.52
C ALA A 22 29.04 -14.51 14.99
N GLY A 23 28.59 -14.17 13.77
CA GLY A 23 28.78 -12.84 13.18
C GLY A 23 27.95 -11.76 13.88
N VAL A 24 26.73 -12.10 14.30
CA VAL A 24 25.87 -11.20 15.08
C VAL A 24 26.49 -10.91 16.46
N LEU A 25 26.96 -11.94 17.17
CA LEU A 25 27.61 -11.81 18.48
C LEU A 25 28.88 -10.97 18.42
N LYS A 26 29.70 -11.16 17.38
CA LYS A 26 30.88 -10.34 17.15
C LYS A 26 30.52 -8.86 17.01
N ARG A 27 29.50 -8.54 16.19
CA ARG A 27 29.01 -7.15 16.04
C ARG A 27 28.47 -6.58 17.35
N VAL A 28 27.72 -7.36 18.13
CA VAL A 28 27.22 -6.95 19.46
C VAL A 28 28.38 -6.64 20.41
N GLN A 29 29.45 -7.43 20.41
CA GLN A 29 30.62 -7.20 21.26
C GLN A 29 31.42 -5.97 20.83
N GLU A 30 31.59 -5.77 19.52
CA GLU A 30 32.32 -4.64 18.93
C GLU A 30 31.56 -3.30 19.02
N THR A 31 30.26 -3.33 19.28
CA THR A 31 29.44 -2.11 19.39
C THR A 31 29.78 -1.32 20.66
N PRO A 32 30.13 -0.03 20.62
CA PRO A 32 30.53 0.71 21.82
C PRO A 32 29.38 1.00 22.81
N SER A 33 28.11 0.78 22.43
CA SER A 33 26.93 0.94 23.29
C SER A 33 26.82 -0.13 24.39
N ASP A 34 26.40 0.29 25.58
CA ASP A 34 25.94 -0.60 26.66
C ASP A 34 24.58 -1.23 26.37
N VAL A 35 23.81 -0.63 25.44
CA VAL A 35 22.48 -1.07 25.02
C VAL A 35 22.38 -1.13 23.49
N PRO A 36 22.92 -2.16 22.81
CA PRO A 36 22.75 -2.31 21.37
C PRO A 36 21.31 -2.72 21.04
N LEU A 37 20.75 -2.13 19.98
CA LEU A 37 19.42 -2.46 19.47
C LEU A 37 19.55 -3.47 18.32
N LEU A 38 19.12 -4.70 18.54
CA LEU A 38 19.18 -5.75 17.54
C LEU A 38 17.87 -5.80 16.75
N VAL A 39 17.93 -5.55 15.46
CA VAL A 39 16.76 -5.59 14.57
C VAL A 39 16.76 -6.90 13.80
N LEU A 40 15.83 -7.79 14.15
CA LEU A 40 15.67 -9.08 13.49
C LEU A 40 14.68 -8.92 12.33
N SER A 41 15.20 -8.73 11.11
CA SER A 41 14.37 -8.67 9.90
C SER A 41 14.05 -10.09 9.38
N GLY A 42 12.87 -10.28 8.76
CA GLY A 42 12.43 -11.56 8.18
C GLY A 42 11.65 -12.48 9.14
N THR A 43 11.11 -13.59 8.64
CA THR A 43 10.34 -14.58 9.42
C THR A 43 11.23 -15.68 10.04
N ALA A 44 10.67 -16.48 10.95
CA ALA A 44 11.45 -17.46 11.73
C ALA A 44 12.11 -18.50 10.82
N SER A 45 11.41 -18.87 9.73
CA SER A 45 11.90 -19.80 8.72
C SER A 45 13.03 -19.20 7.87
N GLN A 46 13.06 -17.87 7.72
CA GLN A 46 14.05 -17.15 6.94
C GLN A 46 15.32 -16.86 7.73
N ARG A 47 15.24 -16.73 9.06
CA ARG A 47 16.42 -16.42 9.89
C ARG A 47 17.25 -17.66 10.12
N HIS A 48 18.54 -17.62 9.74
CA HIS A 48 19.49 -18.69 10.07
C HIS A 48 20.19 -18.50 11.43
N ALA A 49 20.42 -17.25 11.85
CA ALA A 49 21.09 -16.93 13.11
C ALA A 49 20.26 -17.25 14.38
N PHE A 50 18.94 -17.33 14.28
CA PHE A 50 18.03 -17.45 15.42
C PHE A 50 16.99 -18.55 15.22
N ARG A 51 17.44 -19.73 14.80
CA ARG A 51 16.57 -20.90 14.51
C ARG A 51 16.28 -21.75 15.73
N HIS A 52 17.14 -21.67 16.73
CA HIS A 52 17.10 -22.56 17.88
C HIS A 52 16.90 -21.77 19.16
N ILE A 53 16.17 -22.38 20.10
CA ILE A 53 15.93 -21.83 21.44
C ILE A 53 17.22 -21.43 22.17
N HIS A 54 18.33 -22.12 21.87
CA HIS A 54 19.64 -21.84 22.45
C HIS A 54 20.25 -20.52 21.96
N ASP A 55 19.84 -19.98 20.81
CA ASP A 55 20.46 -18.80 20.19
C ASP A 55 20.15 -17.52 21.01
N PHE A 56 18.92 -17.38 21.51
CA PHE A 56 18.51 -16.28 22.39
C PHE A 56 19.18 -16.33 23.77
N ARG A 57 19.44 -17.54 24.29
CA ARG A 57 20.17 -17.72 25.54
C ARG A 57 21.62 -17.24 25.44
N ILE A 58 22.25 -17.34 24.27
CA ILE A 58 23.63 -16.84 24.07
C ILE A 58 23.65 -15.30 24.04
N LEU A 59 22.57 -14.66 23.60
CA LEU A 59 22.46 -13.20 23.64
C LEU A 59 22.34 -12.66 25.07
N THR A 60 21.58 -13.34 25.94
CA THR A 60 21.42 -12.89 27.34
C THR A 60 22.66 -13.10 28.20
N THR A 61 23.59 -13.95 27.79
CA THR A 61 24.88 -14.13 28.47
C THR A 61 25.91 -13.07 28.07
N GLN A 62 25.59 -12.18 27.12
CA GLN A 62 26.46 -11.05 26.81
C GLN A 62 26.44 -10.03 27.95
N LYS A 63 27.57 -9.35 28.19
CA LYS A 63 27.71 -8.30 29.21
C LYS A 63 26.96 -6.99 28.89
N LYS A 64 26.07 -7.00 27.88
CA LYS A 64 25.37 -5.82 27.37
C LYS A 64 23.87 -6.02 27.46
N HIS A 65 23.14 -4.94 27.70
CA HIS A 65 21.67 -4.98 27.73
C HIS A 65 21.15 -4.91 26.30
N ILE A 66 20.75 -6.03 25.72
CA ILE A 66 20.31 -6.06 24.32
C ILE A 66 18.81 -5.80 24.25
N ALA A 67 18.41 -4.77 23.48
CA ALA A 67 17.02 -4.55 23.11
C ALA A 67 16.73 -5.24 21.77
N LEU A 68 15.55 -5.82 21.60
CA LEU A 68 15.18 -6.57 20.40
C LEU A 68 14.03 -5.88 19.65
N VAL A 69 14.22 -5.67 18.35
CA VAL A 69 13.12 -5.37 17.41
C VAL A 69 12.84 -6.63 16.62
N ILE A 70 11.65 -7.21 16.84
CA ILE A 70 11.20 -8.43 16.16
C ILE A 70 9.82 -8.15 15.55
N PRO A 71 9.68 -8.16 14.22
CA PRO A 71 8.40 -7.97 13.56
C PRO A 71 7.33 -8.91 14.11
N GLU A 72 6.12 -8.42 14.27
CA GLU A 72 5.01 -9.18 14.86
C GLU A 72 4.63 -10.43 14.07
N ALA A 73 4.85 -10.39 12.75
CA ALA A 73 4.70 -11.55 11.87
C ALA A 73 5.58 -12.75 12.31
N ASP A 74 6.62 -12.51 13.10
CA ASP A 74 7.48 -13.54 13.65
C ASP A 74 7.14 -13.91 15.11
N ARG A 75 5.97 -14.53 15.26
CA ARG A 75 5.44 -14.99 16.56
C ARG A 75 6.37 -15.95 17.29
N LEU A 76 7.07 -16.82 16.56
CA LEU A 76 7.96 -17.81 17.16
C LEU A 76 9.19 -17.15 17.79
N ALA A 77 9.84 -16.22 17.08
CA ALA A 77 11.00 -15.54 17.63
C ALA A 77 10.61 -14.59 18.78
N ARG A 78 9.44 -13.93 18.72
CA ARG A 78 8.93 -13.12 19.83
C ARG A 78 8.67 -13.98 21.07
N TYR A 79 8.05 -15.15 20.88
CA TYR A 79 7.84 -16.12 21.96
C TYR A 79 9.16 -16.57 22.59
N LEU A 80 10.12 -17.01 21.76
CA LEU A 80 11.43 -17.46 22.24
C LEU A 80 12.23 -16.36 22.94
N ALA A 81 12.18 -15.12 22.42
CA ALA A 81 12.81 -13.98 23.06
C ALA A 81 12.19 -13.67 24.44
N LYS A 82 10.86 -13.71 24.54
CA LYS A 82 10.14 -13.44 25.80
C LYS A 82 10.43 -14.51 26.87
N GLU A 83 10.40 -15.79 26.50
CA GLU A 83 10.77 -16.92 27.37
C GLU A 83 12.19 -16.80 27.94
N HIS A 84 13.08 -16.11 27.23
CA HIS A 84 14.47 -15.89 27.65
C HIS A 84 14.73 -14.52 28.28
N GLY A 85 13.67 -13.82 28.72
CA GLY A 85 13.81 -12.62 29.56
C GLY A 85 14.14 -11.34 28.80
N PHE A 86 13.98 -11.32 27.47
CA PHE A 86 14.00 -10.07 26.72
C PHE A 86 12.70 -9.30 26.97
N SER A 87 12.81 -8.14 27.61
CA SER A 87 11.73 -7.17 27.76
C SER A 87 12.33 -5.76 27.93
N PRO A 88 11.91 -4.75 27.14
CA PRO A 88 10.88 -4.81 26.10
C PRO A 88 11.35 -5.46 24.79
N ILE A 89 10.42 -6.11 24.06
CA ILE A 89 10.60 -6.56 22.67
C ILE A 89 9.72 -5.69 21.79
N PHE A 90 10.35 -4.94 20.90
CA PHE A 90 9.68 -4.00 20.00
C PHE A 90 9.17 -4.70 18.75
N SER A 91 7.99 -4.33 18.27
CA SER A 91 7.45 -4.87 17.01
C SER A 91 8.01 -4.15 15.79
N SER A 92 8.49 -2.92 15.98
CA SER A 92 9.06 -2.08 14.92
C SER A 92 10.18 -1.17 15.44
N LEU A 93 10.96 -0.60 14.53
CA LEU A 93 12.00 0.37 14.88
C LEU A 93 11.37 1.66 15.45
N GLU A 94 10.18 1.99 14.97
CA GLU A 94 9.36 3.10 15.43
C GLU A 94 8.91 2.88 16.89
N ASP A 95 8.48 1.66 17.25
CA ASP A 95 8.14 1.31 18.63
C ASP A 95 9.34 1.47 19.56
N ALA A 96 10.50 0.96 19.11
CA ALA A 96 11.75 1.08 19.84
C ALA A 96 12.11 2.55 20.07
N ARG A 97 12.03 3.35 19.01
CA ARG A 97 12.30 4.79 19.06
C ARG A 97 11.35 5.49 20.02
N ASP A 98 10.05 5.26 19.87
CA ASP A 98 9.03 5.97 20.63
C ASP A 98 9.12 5.63 22.12
N GLN A 99 9.35 4.36 22.47
CA GLN A 99 9.51 3.94 23.87
C GLN A 99 10.84 4.38 24.47
N ILE A 100 11.95 4.33 23.72
CA ILE A 100 13.26 4.81 24.20
C ILE A 100 13.23 6.33 24.41
N THR A 101 12.56 7.06 23.52
CA THR A 101 12.35 8.51 23.67
C THR A 101 11.52 8.82 24.91
N LEU A 102 10.49 8.02 25.18
CA LEU A 102 9.67 8.17 26.39
C LEU A 102 10.49 7.93 27.67
N LEU A 103 11.27 6.85 27.73
CA LEU A 103 12.15 6.52 28.86
C LEU A 103 13.23 7.58 29.10
N GLN A 104 13.72 8.23 28.04
CA GLN A 104 14.66 9.34 28.15
C GLN A 104 13.98 10.62 28.67
N SER A 105 12.75 10.91 28.24
CA SER A 105 11.97 12.04 28.75
C SER A 105 11.58 11.90 30.22
N GLU A 106 11.21 10.70 30.67
CA GLU A 106 10.89 10.44 32.09
C GLU A 106 12.10 10.60 33.01
N ARG A 107 13.31 10.28 32.55
CA ARG A 107 14.55 10.53 33.30
C ARG A 107 14.86 12.01 33.47
N VAL A 108 14.49 12.85 32.51
CA VAL A 108 14.69 14.30 32.56
C VAL A 108 13.67 14.94 33.51
N ASP A 109 12.41 14.52 33.47
CA ASP A 109 11.36 15.04 34.36
C ASP A 109 11.55 14.65 35.84
N THR A 110 12.23 13.53 36.11
CA THR A 110 12.53 13.11 37.49
C THR A 110 13.63 13.98 38.14
N GLN A 111 14.46 14.68 37.36
CA GLN A 111 15.46 15.62 37.89
C GLN A 111 14.96 17.06 38.04
N GLN A 112 13.78 17.40 37.52
CA GLN A 112 13.29 18.79 37.47
C GLN A 112 12.05 19.05 38.35
N ARG A 113 11.71 18.13 39.26
CA ARG A 113 10.55 18.25 40.17
C ARG A 113 10.78 19.03 41.47
N ASP A 114 12.00 19.51 41.72
CA ASP A 114 12.23 20.48 42.79
C ASP A 114 12.43 21.87 42.18
N LEU A 115 11.62 22.82 42.65
CA LEU A 115 11.51 24.24 42.25
C LEU A 115 10.44 24.49 41.18
N PHE A 116 9.20 24.79 41.60
CA PHE A 116 8.55 26.09 41.39
C PHE A 116 7.18 26.15 42.11
N PRO A 117 6.82 27.27 42.76
CA PRO A 117 5.58 27.43 43.53
C PRO A 117 4.38 27.85 42.66
N THR A 118 3.20 27.45 43.14
CA THR A 118 1.85 27.65 42.58
C THR A 118 1.38 29.10 42.55
N ARG A 119 0.61 29.48 41.52
CA ARG A 119 -0.12 30.76 41.41
C ARG A 119 -1.59 30.54 41.00
N PRO A 120 -2.58 31.33 41.50
CA PRO A 120 -4.01 30.98 41.45
C PRO A 120 -4.74 31.49 40.19
N PRO A 121 -6.01 31.07 39.95
CA PRO A 121 -6.66 31.14 38.65
C PRO A 121 -7.29 32.50 38.33
N SER A 122 -7.35 32.83 37.03
CA SER A 122 -7.98 34.04 36.51
C SER A 122 -9.37 33.74 35.92
N THR A 123 -10.26 34.72 36.11
CA THR A 123 -11.72 34.70 35.96
C THR A 123 -12.24 34.67 34.52
N LEU A 124 -13.39 34.00 34.37
CA LEU A 124 -14.34 33.99 33.26
C LEU A 124 -14.68 35.38 32.68
N ARG A 125 -14.86 35.45 31.36
CA ARG A 125 -15.69 36.47 30.68
C ARG A 125 -16.63 35.84 29.67
N ASP A 126 -17.90 36.20 29.84
CA ASP A 126 -19.05 35.96 28.96
C ASP A 126 -18.87 36.53 27.55
N THR A 127 -19.35 35.79 26.55
CA THR A 127 -19.86 36.37 25.30
C THR A 127 -21.15 35.68 24.86
N LYS A 128 -22.18 36.51 24.66
CA LYS A 128 -23.56 36.25 24.23
C LYS A 128 -23.66 35.56 22.85
N PRO A 129 -24.74 34.80 22.58
CA PRO A 129 -24.99 34.16 21.29
C PRO A 129 -25.65 35.11 20.28
N LEU A 130 -25.26 35.03 19.00
CA LEU A 130 -25.95 35.69 17.89
C LEU A 130 -26.94 34.73 17.22
N GLN A 131 -28.12 35.28 16.92
CA GLN A 131 -29.36 34.63 16.54
C GLN A 131 -29.37 34.01 15.13
N GLN A 132 -30.12 32.92 15.02
CA GLN A 132 -30.62 32.28 13.81
C GLN A 132 -31.40 33.24 12.90
N LYS A 133 -31.25 33.04 11.57
CA LYS A 133 -32.24 33.47 10.58
C LYS A 133 -32.61 32.27 9.68
N ARG A 134 -33.79 31.72 9.92
CA ARG A 134 -34.46 30.75 9.02
C ARG A 134 -35.06 31.48 7.82
N PRO A 135 -35.03 30.91 6.61
CA PRO A 135 -36.05 31.19 5.60
C PRO A 135 -37.10 30.07 5.55
N SER A 136 -38.34 30.50 5.28
CA SER A 136 -39.59 29.76 5.40
C SER A 136 -39.84 28.77 4.27
N GLN A 137 -40.41 27.62 4.63
CA GLN A 137 -41.15 26.73 3.73
C GLN A 137 -42.27 27.46 2.98
N ARG A 138 -42.37 27.21 1.67
CA ARG A 138 -43.63 27.26 0.94
C ARG A 138 -43.82 25.98 0.15
N SER A 139 -44.94 25.31 0.42
CA SER A 139 -45.44 24.15 -0.28
C SER A 139 -45.98 24.51 -1.66
N MET A 140 -45.66 23.72 -2.69
CA MET A 140 -46.44 23.68 -3.93
C MET A 140 -46.61 22.22 -4.37
N ARG A 141 -47.87 21.82 -4.54
CA ARG A 141 -48.30 20.51 -5.04
C ARG A 141 -48.50 20.59 -6.56
N PHE A 142 -47.79 19.74 -7.32
CA PHE A 142 -48.11 19.04 -8.60
C PHE A 142 -48.63 19.83 -9.84
N PRO A 143 -48.48 19.34 -11.10
CA PRO A 143 -48.54 17.92 -11.51
C PRO A 143 -47.52 17.41 -12.56
N LEU A 144 -47.46 16.07 -12.62
CA LEU A 144 -46.39 15.22 -13.14
C LEU A 144 -46.82 14.40 -14.38
N VAL A 145 -47.73 14.92 -15.21
CA VAL A 145 -48.31 14.17 -16.36
C VAL A 145 -47.82 14.67 -17.72
N ALA A 146 -47.29 15.89 -17.81
CA ALA A 146 -46.78 16.44 -19.08
C ALA A 146 -45.34 15.98 -19.43
N LEU A 147 -44.55 15.59 -18.43
CA LEU A 147 -43.13 15.23 -18.62
C LEU A 147 -42.94 13.81 -19.17
N SER A 148 -43.88 12.90 -18.91
CA SER A 148 -43.82 11.50 -19.35
C SER A 148 -44.16 11.30 -20.84
N ILE A 149 -44.94 12.21 -21.45
CA ILE A 149 -45.25 12.14 -22.88
C ILE A 149 -44.07 12.64 -23.74
N LEU A 150 -43.28 13.61 -23.23
CA LEU A 150 -42.13 14.17 -23.93
C LEU A 150 -40.93 13.19 -23.99
N THR A 151 -40.78 12.34 -22.97
CA THR A 151 -39.73 11.31 -22.93
C THR A 151 -40.00 10.13 -23.88
N ILE A 152 -41.27 9.84 -24.18
CA ILE A 152 -41.63 8.73 -25.10
C ILE A 152 -41.44 9.15 -26.56
N LEU A 153 -41.76 10.41 -26.90
CA LEU A 153 -41.58 10.94 -28.27
C LEU A 153 -40.10 11.11 -28.67
N THR A 154 -39.22 11.41 -27.71
CA THR A 154 -37.77 11.53 -27.96
C THR A 154 -37.09 10.16 -28.13
N ALA A 155 -37.55 9.13 -27.41
CA ALA A 155 -37.03 7.76 -27.57
C ALA A 155 -37.35 7.15 -28.94
N VAL A 156 -38.56 7.40 -29.47
CA VAL A 156 -38.96 6.86 -30.79
C VAL A 156 -38.22 7.55 -31.94
N PHE A 157 -37.93 8.85 -31.82
CA PHE A 157 -37.15 9.59 -32.82
C PHE A 157 -35.68 9.13 -32.88
N PHE A 158 -35.08 8.80 -31.73
CA PHE A 158 -33.69 8.35 -31.67
C PHE A 158 -33.48 6.95 -32.29
N VAL A 159 -34.44 6.04 -32.12
CA VAL A 159 -34.40 4.71 -32.75
C VAL A 159 -34.58 4.78 -34.26
N PHE A 160 -35.42 5.70 -34.76
CA PHE A 160 -35.65 5.85 -36.20
C PHE A 160 -34.47 6.50 -36.94
N VAL A 161 -33.75 7.44 -36.31
CA VAL A 161 -32.54 8.06 -36.88
C VAL A 161 -31.35 7.09 -36.89
N GLN A 162 -31.22 6.20 -35.88
CA GLN A 162 -30.17 5.17 -35.89
C GLN A 162 -30.37 4.14 -37.02
N GLN A 163 -31.60 3.83 -37.40
CA GLN A 163 -31.88 2.82 -38.45
C GLN A 163 -31.71 3.32 -39.89
N GLN A 164 -31.63 4.64 -40.12
CA GLN A 164 -31.50 5.21 -41.48
C GLN A 164 -30.07 5.63 -41.85
N LEU A 165 -29.10 5.54 -40.93
CA LEU A 165 -27.69 5.92 -41.16
C LEU A 165 -26.72 4.75 -41.35
N THR A 166 -27.19 3.50 -41.38
CA THR A 166 -26.38 2.33 -41.77
C THR A 166 -26.85 1.74 -43.09
N PRO A 167 -26.31 2.23 -44.21
CA PRO A 167 -25.97 1.28 -45.25
C PRO A 167 -24.68 1.67 -46.00
N TYR A 168 -23.49 1.64 -45.39
CA TYR A 168 -22.20 1.68 -46.12
C TYR A 168 -21.01 1.18 -45.27
N MET A 169 -21.06 -0.03 -44.69
CA MET A 169 -19.84 -0.72 -44.21
C MET A 169 -19.99 -2.25 -44.27
N LEU A 170 -20.42 -2.78 -45.41
CA LEU A 170 -20.29 -4.22 -45.71
C LEU A 170 -19.12 -4.41 -46.68
N SER A 171 -17.93 -4.63 -46.15
CA SER A 171 -16.80 -5.39 -46.73
C SER A 171 -15.47 -4.89 -46.19
N GLN A 172 -15.22 -5.09 -44.90
CA GLN A 172 -13.87 -5.38 -44.45
C GLN A 172 -13.98 -6.59 -43.53
N SER A 173 -13.36 -7.69 -43.91
CA SER A 173 -13.13 -8.79 -42.99
C SER A 173 -12.46 -8.19 -41.74
N PRO A 174 -12.95 -8.49 -40.52
CA PRO A 174 -12.29 -8.01 -39.31
C PRO A 174 -10.81 -8.43 -39.38
N PRO A 175 -9.85 -7.53 -39.07
CA PRO A 175 -8.45 -7.92 -39.00
C PRO A 175 -8.33 -9.14 -38.07
N PRO A 176 -7.46 -10.10 -38.39
CA PRO A 176 -7.25 -11.25 -37.54
C PRO A 176 -6.92 -10.78 -36.13
N ALA A 177 -7.56 -11.38 -35.12
CA ALA A 177 -7.34 -11.02 -33.73
C ALA A 177 -5.84 -11.14 -33.40
N PRO A 178 -5.28 -10.19 -32.61
CA PRO A 178 -3.88 -10.22 -32.26
C PRO A 178 -3.53 -11.53 -31.55
N VAL A 179 -2.41 -12.13 -31.95
CA VAL A 179 -1.92 -13.36 -31.33
C VAL A 179 -1.12 -12.98 -30.09
N ILE A 180 -1.72 -13.19 -28.91
CA ILE A 180 -1.06 -13.02 -27.62
C ILE A 180 -0.03 -14.14 -27.44
N VAL A 181 1.23 -13.76 -27.21
CA VAL A 181 2.36 -14.68 -27.05
C VAL A 181 2.90 -14.71 -25.62
N GLY A 182 2.38 -13.90 -24.71
CA GLY A 182 2.85 -13.87 -23.33
C GLY A 182 2.39 -12.62 -22.58
N GLN A 183 3.06 -12.33 -21.46
CA GLN A 183 2.76 -11.20 -20.60
C GLN A 183 4.02 -10.58 -19.98
N VAL A 184 3.91 -9.29 -19.66
CA VAL A 184 4.77 -8.59 -18.69
C VAL A 184 3.95 -8.30 -17.45
N ALA A 185 4.51 -8.50 -16.26
CA ALA A 185 3.96 -8.03 -15.00
C ALA A 185 4.98 -7.19 -14.25
N PHE A 186 4.56 -6.06 -13.69
CA PHE A 186 5.33 -5.31 -12.69
C PHE A 186 5.02 -5.89 -11.32
N GLU A 187 6.06 -6.16 -10.54
CA GLU A 187 5.96 -6.79 -9.22
C GLU A 187 6.80 -6.01 -8.20
N SER A 188 6.45 -6.15 -6.92
CA SER A 188 7.16 -5.52 -5.81
C SER A 188 8.09 -6.51 -5.11
N SER A 189 9.34 -6.12 -4.86
CA SER A 189 10.29 -6.87 -4.04
C SER A 189 9.92 -6.92 -2.57
N ARG A 190 9.02 -6.03 -2.13
CA ARG A 190 8.57 -5.86 -0.74
C ARG A 190 9.68 -5.38 0.20
N ILE A 191 10.78 -4.87 -0.35
CA ILE A 191 11.84 -4.19 0.41
C ILE A 191 11.43 -2.73 0.55
N TYR A 192 10.36 -2.51 1.29
CA TYR A 192 9.77 -1.20 1.48
C TYR A 192 10.59 -0.38 2.47
N ASN A 193 10.85 0.87 2.13
CA ASN A 193 11.25 1.88 3.12
C ASN A 193 9.99 2.47 3.79
N GLN A 194 10.19 3.38 4.76
CA GLN A 194 9.10 4.00 5.51
C GLN A 194 8.16 4.84 4.64
N GLU A 195 8.68 5.39 3.53
CA GLU A 195 7.95 6.28 2.63
C GLU A 195 7.31 5.54 1.44
N GLY A 196 7.52 4.22 1.32
CA GLY A 196 7.01 3.44 0.18
C GLY A 196 7.60 3.82 -1.18
N THR A 197 8.74 4.51 -1.19
CA THR A 197 9.42 4.98 -2.41
C THR A 197 10.41 3.95 -2.97
N SER A 198 10.73 2.91 -2.19
CA SER A 198 11.58 1.78 -2.58
C SER A 198 10.80 0.47 -2.54
N GLY A 199 11.06 -0.42 -3.50
CA GLY A 199 10.61 -1.81 -3.46
C GLY A 199 9.17 -2.07 -3.92
N VAL A 200 8.46 -1.03 -4.38
CA VAL A 200 7.13 -1.11 -5.01
C VAL A 200 7.29 -1.12 -6.52
N SER A 201 6.72 -2.11 -7.22
CA SER A 201 6.80 -2.23 -8.69
C SER A 201 8.24 -2.12 -9.24
N ASP A 202 9.23 -2.61 -8.49
CA ASP A 202 10.67 -2.56 -8.79
C ASP A 202 11.17 -3.82 -9.52
N GLN A 203 10.28 -4.76 -9.79
CA GLN A 203 10.55 -5.97 -10.55
C GLN A 203 9.69 -6.04 -11.80
N VAL A 204 10.23 -6.72 -12.80
CA VAL A 204 9.49 -7.12 -14.00
C VAL A 204 9.62 -8.62 -14.19
N HIS A 205 8.47 -9.28 -14.29
CA HIS A 205 8.37 -10.66 -14.72
C HIS A 205 7.90 -10.72 -16.18
N LEU A 206 8.74 -11.26 -17.05
CA LEU A 206 8.45 -11.51 -18.45
C LEU A 206 8.26 -13.01 -18.65
N ALA A 207 7.13 -13.41 -19.21
CA ALA A 207 6.86 -14.79 -19.59
C ALA A 207 6.28 -14.85 -21.02
N LEU A 208 7.00 -15.51 -21.92
CA LEU A 208 6.62 -15.71 -23.31
C LEU A 208 6.48 -17.19 -23.67
N GLN A 209 5.60 -17.45 -24.63
CA GLN A 209 5.29 -18.75 -25.18
C GLN A 209 5.29 -18.67 -26.71
N HIS A 210 5.54 -19.80 -27.36
CA HIS A 210 5.66 -19.90 -28.82
C HIS A 210 6.74 -18.97 -29.42
N VAL A 211 7.83 -18.74 -28.67
CA VAL A 211 8.97 -17.93 -29.12
C VAL A 211 9.91 -18.80 -29.95
N LEU A 212 10.13 -18.41 -31.21
CA LEU A 212 11.10 -19.08 -32.08
C LEU A 212 12.53 -18.81 -31.58
N PRO A 213 13.50 -19.73 -31.78
CA PRO A 213 14.91 -19.43 -31.54
C PRO A 213 15.39 -18.24 -32.40
N PRO A 214 16.30 -17.40 -31.90
CA PRO A 214 16.89 -16.33 -32.71
C PRO A 214 17.68 -16.92 -33.88
N LYS A 215 17.85 -16.15 -34.96
CA LYS A 215 18.71 -16.57 -36.08
C LYS A 215 20.14 -16.82 -35.59
N SER A 216 20.86 -17.71 -36.28
CA SER A 216 22.26 -18.00 -35.95
C SER A 216 23.08 -16.70 -35.90
N GLY A 217 23.81 -16.49 -34.80
CA GLY A 217 24.59 -15.26 -34.55
C GLY A 217 23.79 -14.09 -33.96
N ASN A 218 22.47 -14.24 -33.75
CA ASN A 218 21.64 -13.24 -33.09
C ASN A 218 21.26 -13.64 -31.66
N THR A 219 20.81 -12.66 -30.88
CA THR A 219 20.30 -12.80 -29.52
C THR A 219 19.05 -11.94 -29.35
N TYR A 220 18.14 -12.36 -28.49
CA TYR A 220 17.00 -11.53 -28.11
C TYR A 220 17.36 -10.60 -26.95
N TYR A 221 17.04 -9.32 -27.10
CA TYR A 221 17.18 -8.31 -26.06
C TYR A 221 15.80 -7.80 -25.64
N ALA A 222 15.53 -7.83 -24.33
CA ALA A 222 14.26 -7.43 -23.74
C ALA A 222 14.37 -6.02 -23.16
N TRP A 223 13.42 -5.15 -23.52
CA TRP A 223 13.45 -3.74 -23.17
C TRP A 223 12.14 -3.29 -22.53
N LEU A 224 12.24 -2.41 -21.54
CA LEU A 224 11.15 -1.51 -21.19
C LEU A 224 11.33 -0.18 -21.91
N LEU A 225 10.22 0.36 -22.40
CA LEU A 225 10.15 1.68 -23.01
C LEU A 225 9.20 2.57 -22.20
N GLY A 226 9.42 3.89 -22.32
CA GLY A 226 8.59 4.90 -21.66
C GLY A 226 7.17 4.95 -22.20
N ASP A 227 6.41 5.98 -21.84
CA ASP A 227 5.02 6.15 -22.27
C ASP A 227 4.90 6.49 -23.77
N LYS A 228 3.77 6.12 -24.40
CA LYS A 228 3.59 6.25 -25.86
C LYS A 228 3.71 7.70 -26.36
N ASN A 229 3.36 8.66 -25.52
CA ASN A 229 3.31 10.08 -25.85
C ASN A 229 4.45 10.89 -25.20
N VAL A 230 5.45 10.23 -24.62
CA VAL A 230 6.59 10.88 -23.97
C VAL A 230 7.87 10.45 -24.70
N SER A 231 8.48 11.37 -25.44
CA SER A 231 9.67 11.10 -26.26
C SER A 231 10.95 10.82 -25.46
N ASP A 232 10.95 11.12 -24.16
CA ASP A 232 12.18 11.30 -23.38
C ASP A 232 12.53 10.11 -22.46
N GLY A 233 11.73 9.04 -22.49
CA GLY A 233 11.99 7.84 -21.70
C GLY A 233 13.19 7.05 -22.25
N ARG A 234 14.35 7.14 -21.58
CA ARG A 234 15.51 6.28 -21.90
C ARG A 234 15.09 4.80 -21.77
N PRO A 235 15.24 3.98 -22.82
CA PRO A 235 14.92 2.55 -22.73
C PRO A 235 15.73 1.86 -21.64
N ARG A 236 15.12 0.89 -20.95
CA ARG A 236 15.80 0.05 -19.97
C ARG A 236 16.00 -1.35 -20.52
N LEU A 237 17.25 -1.77 -20.63
CA LEU A 237 17.58 -3.17 -20.93
C LEU A 237 17.26 -4.02 -19.70
N LEU A 238 16.39 -5.02 -19.88
CA LEU A 238 16.07 -6.02 -18.87
C LEU A 238 17.05 -7.20 -18.90
N GLY A 239 17.58 -7.50 -20.08
CA GLY A 239 18.57 -8.56 -20.29
C GLY A 239 18.39 -9.29 -21.61
N THR A 240 19.15 -10.37 -21.76
CA THR A 240 19.05 -11.28 -22.91
C THR A 240 18.05 -12.39 -22.62
N LEU A 241 17.22 -12.70 -23.61
CA LEU A 241 16.21 -13.75 -23.49
C LEU A 241 16.65 -15.00 -24.27
N PHE A 242 16.59 -16.17 -23.62
CA PHE A 242 17.00 -17.45 -24.20
C PHE A 242 15.82 -18.41 -24.28
N PRO A 243 15.12 -18.50 -25.42
CA PRO A 243 13.99 -19.41 -25.57
C PRO A 243 14.43 -20.87 -25.51
N HIS A 244 13.70 -21.66 -24.73
CA HIS A 244 13.87 -23.10 -24.63
C HIS A 244 12.52 -23.78 -24.85
N ASN A 245 12.43 -24.66 -25.87
CA ASN A 245 11.19 -25.34 -26.25
C ASN A 245 10.00 -24.39 -26.51
N GLY A 246 10.26 -23.20 -27.06
CA GLY A 246 9.22 -22.20 -27.33
C GLY A 246 8.82 -21.37 -26.12
N PHE A 247 9.35 -21.64 -24.93
CA PHE A 247 9.12 -20.85 -23.73
C PHE A 247 10.32 -19.96 -23.44
N ALA A 248 10.07 -18.75 -22.97
CA ALA A 248 11.13 -17.86 -22.53
C ALA A 248 10.67 -17.03 -21.33
N GLU A 249 11.50 -16.97 -20.30
CA GLU A 249 11.20 -16.28 -19.06
C GLU A 249 12.38 -15.40 -18.66
N LEU A 250 12.08 -14.24 -18.09
CA LEU A 250 13.08 -13.34 -17.53
C LEU A 250 12.48 -12.62 -16.32
N ILE A 251 13.25 -12.58 -15.23
CA ILE A 251 12.95 -11.74 -14.07
C ILE A 251 14.02 -10.68 -13.99
N TYR A 252 13.58 -9.43 -13.98
CA TYR A 252 14.43 -8.28 -13.77
C TYR A 252 14.06 -7.61 -12.45
N ARG A 253 15.06 -7.12 -11.72
CA ARG A 253 14.89 -6.31 -10.53
C ARG A 253 15.74 -5.06 -10.67
N ASP A 254 15.16 -3.90 -10.40
CA ASP A 254 15.94 -2.68 -10.34
C ASP A 254 16.94 -2.74 -9.18
N PRO A 255 18.26 -2.55 -9.43
CA PRO A 255 19.28 -2.65 -8.38
C PRO A 255 19.12 -1.61 -7.27
N GLU A 256 18.50 -0.47 -7.58
CA GLU A 256 18.24 0.63 -6.66
C GLU A 256 16.79 0.59 -6.13
N HIS A 257 16.04 -0.46 -6.47
CA HIS A 257 14.66 -0.68 -6.05
C HIS A 257 13.70 0.44 -6.44
N HIS A 258 14.00 1.16 -7.52
CA HIS A 258 13.12 2.19 -8.06
C HIS A 258 11.85 1.59 -8.64
N ASN A 259 10.73 2.31 -8.49
CA ASN A 259 9.46 1.93 -9.09
C ASN A 259 9.52 2.04 -10.62
N LEU A 260 9.54 0.91 -11.32
CA LEU A 260 9.67 0.86 -12.77
C LEU A 260 8.40 1.34 -13.47
N LEU A 261 7.21 1.12 -12.88
CA LEU A 261 5.93 1.56 -13.43
C LEU A 261 5.80 3.10 -13.48
N ALA A 262 6.58 3.81 -12.67
CA ALA A 262 6.65 5.26 -12.69
C ALA A 262 7.14 5.80 -14.05
N THR A 263 8.04 5.07 -14.71
CA THR A 263 8.69 5.53 -15.96
C THR A 263 8.28 4.71 -17.17
N TYR A 264 8.02 3.41 -16.98
CA TYR A 264 7.85 2.46 -18.07
C TYR A 264 6.42 1.92 -18.13
N SER A 265 5.90 1.80 -19.34
CA SER A 265 4.55 1.26 -19.60
C SER A 265 4.49 0.42 -20.87
N GLN A 266 5.62 0.23 -21.55
CA GLN A 266 5.75 -0.48 -22.81
C GLN A 266 6.89 -1.49 -22.76
N PHE A 267 6.74 -2.57 -23.54
CA PHE A 267 7.74 -3.62 -23.70
C PHE A 267 8.08 -3.82 -25.17
N LEU A 268 9.35 -4.14 -25.41
CA LEU A 268 9.86 -4.49 -26.73
C LEU A 268 10.89 -5.62 -26.64
N LEU A 269 10.72 -6.67 -27.45
CA LEU A 269 11.74 -7.67 -27.72
C LEU A 269 12.34 -7.45 -29.10
N THR A 270 13.66 -7.26 -29.16
CA THR A 270 14.41 -7.15 -30.42
C THR A 270 15.29 -8.37 -30.64
N GLU A 271 15.49 -8.75 -31.90
CA GLU A 271 16.47 -9.74 -32.34
C GLU A 271 17.64 -9.04 -33.02
N GLU A 272 18.81 -9.10 -32.39
CA GLU A 272 19.98 -8.33 -32.83
C GLU A 272 21.21 -9.21 -32.88
N SER A 273 22.22 -8.83 -33.66
CA SER A 273 23.48 -9.57 -33.73
C SER A 273 24.17 -9.59 -32.38
N GLN A 274 24.67 -10.76 -31.99
CA GLN A 274 25.34 -10.95 -30.72
C GLN A 274 26.63 -10.10 -30.68
N SER A 275 26.71 -9.20 -29.72
CA SER A 275 27.87 -8.34 -29.46
C SER A 275 28.52 -8.70 -28.13
N SER A 276 29.81 -8.35 -27.98
CA SER A 276 30.56 -8.51 -26.72
C SER A 276 30.08 -7.57 -25.61
N ALA A 277 29.49 -6.44 -25.97
CA ALA A 277 28.85 -5.50 -25.04
C ALA A 277 27.33 -5.47 -25.29
N PRO A 278 26.49 -5.51 -24.23
CA PRO A 278 25.05 -5.35 -24.38
C PRO A 278 24.70 -3.98 -25.01
N PRO A 279 23.68 -3.92 -25.88
CA PRO A 279 23.20 -2.66 -26.43
C PRO A 279 22.67 -1.75 -25.31
N ILE A 280 22.76 -0.43 -25.50
CA ILE A 280 22.24 0.58 -24.57
C ILE A 280 20.91 1.19 -25.03
N VAL A 281 20.52 0.94 -26.28
CA VAL A 281 19.23 1.30 -26.86
C VAL A 281 18.75 0.16 -27.77
N PRO A 282 17.43 -0.05 -27.93
CA PRO A 282 16.91 -1.05 -28.87
C PRO A 282 17.32 -0.73 -30.30
N SER A 283 17.47 -1.76 -31.13
CA SER A 283 17.74 -1.56 -32.55
C SER A 283 16.74 -0.61 -33.22
N PRO A 284 17.21 0.40 -33.97
CA PRO A 284 16.33 1.29 -34.73
C PRO A 284 15.67 0.58 -35.92
N ASN A 285 16.17 -0.60 -36.31
CA ASN A 285 15.60 -1.38 -37.40
C ASN A 285 14.25 -1.99 -36.97
N SER A 286 13.16 -1.59 -37.62
CA SER A 286 11.82 -2.13 -37.37
C SER A 286 11.76 -3.65 -37.57
N HIS A 287 12.53 -4.21 -38.50
CA HIS A 287 12.59 -5.67 -38.73
C HIS A 287 13.31 -6.45 -37.63
N ALA A 288 14.02 -5.78 -36.73
CA ALA A 288 14.58 -6.40 -35.53
C ALA A 288 13.51 -6.60 -34.44
N ARG A 289 12.39 -5.86 -34.49
CA ARG A 289 11.30 -5.98 -33.52
C ARG A 289 10.55 -7.29 -33.74
N ARG A 290 10.35 -8.04 -32.66
CA ARG A 290 9.67 -9.35 -32.72
C ARG A 290 8.37 -9.36 -31.96
N TYR A 291 8.38 -8.81 -30.76
CA TYR A 291 7.23 -8.80 -29.87
C TYR A 291 7.16 -7.49 -29.11
N SER A 292 5.96 -7.03 -28.84
CA SER A 292 5.71 -5.78 -28.13
C SER A 292 4.40 -5.84 -27.36
N GLY A 293 4.28 -4.99 -26.34
CA GLY A 293 3.05 -4.83 -25.58
C GLY A 293 3.08 -3.51 -24.82
N SER A 294 1.93 -3.09 -24.32
CA SER A 294 1.82 -1.87 -23.52
C SER A 294 0.63 -1.88 -22.59
N ILE A 295 0.74 -1.20 -21.46
CA ILE A 295 -0.41 -0.78 -20.64
C ILE A 295 -1.24 0.23 -21.45
N ALA A 296 -2.57 0.11 -21.41
CA ALA A 296 -3.47 1.04 -22.09
C ALA A 296 -3.34 2.46 -21.52
N GLN A 297 -3.15 3.43 -22.42
CA GLN A 297 -2.95 4.85 -22.11
C GLN A 297 -4.05 5.72 -22.73
N ILE A 298 -5.19 5.11 -23.06
CA ILE A 298 -6.31 5.81 -23.70
C ILE A 298 -7.10 6.53 -22.60
N PRO A 299 -7.18 7.87 -22.60
CA PRO A 299 -8.00 8.62 -21.66
C PRO A 299 -9.45 8.17 -21.71
N SER A 300 -10.07 7.99 -20.54
CA SER A 300 -11.48 7.66 -20.46
C SER A 300 -12.35 8.92 -20.58
N SER A 301 -13.32 8.92 -21.51
CA SER A 301 -14.29 10.01 -21.61
C SER A 301 -15.33 10.00 -20.50
N SER A 302 -15.50 8.86 -19.81
CA SER A 302 -16.42 8.73 -18.67
C SER A 302 -15.77 9.11 -17.33
N ASP A 303 -14.44 9.25 -17.29
CA ASP A 303 -13.73 9.76 -16.13
C ASP A 303 -13.70 11.30 -16.17
N SER A 304 -14.14 11.94 -15.10
CA SER A 304 -14.22 13.41 -15.01
C SER A 304 -12.86 14.13 -15.10
N ARG A 305 -11.78 13.44 -14.77
CA ARG A 305 -10.40 13.93 -14.89
C ARG A 305 -9.70 13.40 -16.14
N HIS A 306 -10.43 12.66 -17.00
CA HIS A 306 -9.93 12.05 -18.22
C HIS A 306 -8.70 11.18 -18.02
N PHE A 307 -8.61 10.50 -16.88
CA PHE A 307 -7.53 9.56 -16.63
C PHE A 307 -7.65 8.32 -17.52
N SER A 308 -6.49 7.79 -17.91
CA SER A 308 -6.34 6.50 -18.55
C SER A 308 -6.21 5.37 -17.52
N PHE A 309 -6.21 4.13 -18.01
CA PHE A 309 -5.90 2.98 -17.17
C PHE A 309 -4.51 3.10 -16.50
N LEU A 310 -3.49 3.54 -17.24
CA LEU A 310 -2.15 3.75 -16.69
C LEU A 310 -2.12 4.81 -15.57
N ASP A 311 -2.89 5.89 -15.70
CA ASP A 311 -2.94 6.95 -14.68
C ASP A 311 -3.52 6.40 -13.36
N HIS A 312 -4.63 5.66 -13.44
CA HIS A 312 -5.21 5.02 -12.26
C HIS A 312 -4.27 3.99 -11.63
N LEU A 313 -3.56 3.18 -12.43
CA LEU A 313 -2.54 2.28 -11.93
C LEU A 313 -1.44 3.03 -11.18
N ARG A 314 -0.97 4.15 -11.72
CA ARG A 314 0.08 4.96 -11.09
C ARG A 314 -0.40 5.61 -9.80
N HIS A 315 -1.65 6.04 -9.71
CA HIS A 315 -2.19 6.54 -8.45
C HIS A 315 -2.26 5.44 -7.38
N LEU A 316 -2.62 4.22 -7.79
CA LEU A 316 -2.68 3.07 -6.89
C LEU A 316 -1.29 2.60 -6.43
N LEU A 317 -0.30 2.55 -7.33
CA LEU A 317 0.97 1.84 -7.14
C LEU A 317 2.24 2.69 -7.18
N VAL A 318 2.17 3.96 -7.59
CA VAL A 318 3.35 4.83 -7.78
C VAL A 318 3.26 6.08 -6.93
N GLN A 319 2.33 6.98 -7.26
CA GLN A 319 2.09 8.22 -6.54
C GLN A 319 0.69 8.69 -6.88
N ASP A 320 -0.14 8.85 -5.86
CA ASP A 320 -1.42 9.53 -6.03
C ASP A 320 -1.25 11.05 -5.84
N PRO A 321 -1.80 11.89 -6.74
CA PRO A 321 -1.62 13.34 -6.69
C PRO A 321 -2.32 14.01 -5.51
N THR A 322 -3.25 13.33 -4.83
CA THR A 322 -3.89 13.84 -3.60
C THR A 322 -3.06 13.54 -2.35
N LEU A 323 -2.15 12.56 -2.42
CA LEU A 323 -1.26 12.19 -1.32
C LEU A 323 -0.02 13.10 -1.23
N GLU A 324 0.49 13.60 -2.34
CA GLU A 324 1.68 14.46 -2.37
C GLU A 324 1.53 15.74 -1.53
N PRO A 325 0.41 16.51 -1.60
CA PRO A 325 0.18 17.66 -0.71
C PRO A 325 0.08 17.30 0.77
N LEU A 326 -0.14 16.02 1.10
CA LEU A 326 -0.18 15.51 2.46
C LEU A 326 1.22 15.07 2.95
N GLY A 327 2.24 15.12 2.09
CA GLY A 327 3.58 14.59 2.39
C GLY A 327 3.62 13.07 2.39
N LEU A 328 2.66 12.42 1.74
CA LEU A 328 2.60 10.98 1.58
C LEU A 328 3.11 10.63 0.18
N HIS A 329 4.36 10.18 0.13
CA HIS A 329 4.98 9.67 -1.09
C HIS A 329 4.59 8.20 -1.28
N SER A 330 4.48 7.69 -2.50
CA SER A 330 3.93 6.37 -2.86
C SER A 330 2.44 6.34 -3.23
N GLY A 331 1.99 5.21 -3.75
CA GLY A 331 0.62 4.96 -4.17
C GLY A 331 -0.32 4.62 -3.00
N LEU A 332 -1.63 4.75 -3.23
CA LEU A 332 -2.66 4.48 -2.23
C LEU A 332 -2.58 3.06 -1.64
N ASP A 333 -2.21 2.07 -2.46
CA ASP A 333 -2.16 0.67 -2.06
C ASP A 333 -1.08 0.39 -1.00
N TYR A 334 0.10 1.01 -1.15
CA TYR A 334 1.17 0.91 -0.15
C TYR A 334 0.70 1.41 1.23
N TRP A 335 0.11 2.61 1.26
CA TRP A 335 -0.31 3.25 2.50
C TRP A 335 -1.43 2.48 3.18
N GLN A 336 -2.45 2.04 2.43
CA GLN A 336 -3.53 1.25 3.02
C GLN A 336 -2.99 -0.07 3.60
N TYR A 337 -2.13 -0.78 2.85
CA TYR A 337 -1.57 -2.06 3.27
C TYR A 337 -0.77 -1.93 4.55
N LYS A 338 0.12 -0.93 4.61
CA LYS A 338 0.92 -0.61 5.80
C LYS A 338 0.05 -0.23 6.99
N ASN A 339 -0.94 0.62 6.79
CA ASN A 339 -1.80 1.14 7.86
C ASN A 339 -2.72 0.05 8.42
N CYS A 340 -3.25 -0.87 7.60
CA CYS A 340 -3.95 -2.06 8.10
C CYS A 340 -3.04 -2.91 9.00
N GLY A 341 -1.78 -3.10 8.60
CA GLY A 341 -0.80 -3.87 9.38
C GLY A 341 -0.59 -3.29 10.77
N LYS A 342 -0.56 -1.95 10.90
CA LYS A 342 -0.45 -1.27 12.21
C LYS A 342 -1.67 -1.46 13.11
N LEU A 343 -2.87 -1.66 12.55
CA LEU A 343 -4.04 -1.93 13.38
C LEU A 343 -3.89 -3.22 14.18
N ILE A 344 -3.35 -4.28 13.56
CA ILE A 344 -3.13 -5.56 14.25
C ILE A 344 -2.22 -5.38 15.44
N GLU A 345 -1.11 -4.66 15.24
CA GLU A 345 -0.09 -4.44 16.26
C GLU A 345 -0.68 -3.79 17.52
N TRP A 346 -1.49 -2.75 17.32
CA TRP A 346 -2.10 -2.02 18.43
C TRP A 346 -3.23 -2.79 19.10
N THR A 347 -4.10 -3.46 18.35
CA THR A 347 -5.23 -4.18 18.94
C THR A 347 -4.79 -5.46 19.64
N GLN A 348 -3.80 -6.18 19.12
CA GLN A 348 -3.20 -7.33 19.80
C GLN A 348 -2.47 -6.90 21.07
N SER A 349 -1.68 -5.82 21.01
CA SER A 349 -1.05 -5.24 22.19
C SER A 349 -2.11 -4.86 23.24
N ALA A 350 -3.19 -4.16 22.87
CA ALA A 350 -4.25 -3.79 23.81
C ALA A 350 -4.89 -5.01 24.49
N ARG A 351 -5.17 -6.08 23.74
CA ARG A 351 -5.75 -7.31 24.27
C ARG A 351 -4.80 -8.00 25.26
N ASP A 352 -3.53 -8.10 24.91
CA ASP A 352 -2.54 -8.83 25.71
C ASP A 352 -2.21 -8.09 27.02
N GLU A 353 -2.34 -6.76 27.05
CA GLU A 353 -2.18 -5.95 28.28
C GLU A 353 -3.31 -6.14 29.30
N TRP A 354 -4.47 -6.67 28.89
CA TRP A 354 -5.53 -7.01 29.84
C TRP A 354 -5.04 -8.02 30.89
N GLY A 355 -4.22 -9.00 30.48
CA GLY A 355 -3.61 -9.97 31.38
C GLY A 355 -2.56 -9.39 32.33
N HIS A 356 -2.00 -8.22 31.99
CA HIS A 356 -1.00 -7.51 32.79
C HIS A 356 -1.61 -6.35 33.61
N ALA A 357 -2.91 -6.10 33.46
CA ALA A 357 -3.64 -5.01 34.11
C ALA A 357 -3.10 -3.59 33.81
N ASP A 358 -2.35 -3.38 32.70
CA ASP A 358 -1.87 -2.05 32.29
C ASP A 358 -2.93 -1.30 31.47
N VAL A 359 -3.89 -0.71 32.17
CA VAL A 359 -4.96 0.09 31.57
C VAL A 359 -4.43 1.30 30.79
N SER A 360 -3.30 1.87 31.22
CA SER A 360 -2.75 3.05 30.56
C SER A 360 -2.21 2.69 29.18
N LEU A 361 -1.50 1.57 29.06
CA LEU A 361 -1.05 1.08 27.77
C LEU A 361 -2.23 0.63 26.90
N MET A 362 -3.21 -0.09 27.45
CA MET A 362 -4.44 -0.45 26.72
C MET A 362 -5.09 0.77 26.07
N ARG A 363 -5.32 1.84 26.83
CA ARG A 363 -5.93 3.08 26.31
C ARG A 363 -5.10 3.72 25.21
N ARG A 364 -3.77 3.78 25.36
CA ARG A 364 -2.88 4.34 24.33
C ARG A 364 -2.99 3.55 23.03
N GLN A 365 -3.03 2.22 23.08
CA GLN A 365 -3.18 1.41 21.87
C GLN A 365 -4.56 1.53 21.21
N LEU A 366 -5.62 1.67 22.00
CA LEU A 366 -6.95 1.94 21.48
C LEU A 366 -7.03 3.31 20.80
N ILE A 367 -6.38 4.33 21.35
CA ILE A 367 -6.27 5.65 20.71
C ILE A 367 -5.50 5.55 19.40
N ARG A 368 -4.35 4.86 19.35
CA ARG A 368 -3.62 4.62 18.09
C ARG A 368 -4.46 3.90 17.05
N THR A 369 -5.31 2.95 17.49
CA THR A 369 -6.24 2.24 16.60
C THR A 369 -7.21 3.22 15.94
N LEU A 370 -7.84 4.11 16.72
CA LEU A 370 -8.73 5.15 16.17
C LEU A 370 -8.00 6.18 15.32
N ASP A 371 -6.80 6.58 15.72
CA ASP A 371 -5.94 7.52 14.98
C ASP A 371 -5.73 7.04 13.51
N TYR A 372 -5.51 5.73 13.29
CA TYR A 372 -5.37 5.14 11.95
C TYR A 372 -6.70 4.96 11.21
N ILE A 373 -7.77 4.55 11.90
CA ILE A 373 -9.06 4.30 11.24
C ILE A 373 -9.67 5.62 10.77
N ASP A 374 -9.65 6.65 11.62
CA ASP A 374 -10.36 7.90 11.41
C ASP A 374 -9.49 8.97 10.74
N GLY A 375 -8.19 8.95 11.01
CA GLY A 375 -7.25 10.00 10.60
C GLY A 375 -7.34 11.26 11.47
N THR A 376 -6.33 12.11 11.38
CA THR A 376 -6.12 13.26 12.30
C THR A 376 -7.26 14.28 12.27
N ALA A 377 -7.92 14.44 11.13
CA ALA A 377 -8.99 15.42 10.96
C ALA A 377 -10.29 15.00 11.68
N TYR A 378 -10.43 13.72 12.00
CA TYR A 378 -11.71 13.13 12.37
C TYR A 378 -11.69 12.33 13.67
N VAL A 379 -10.54 11.86 14.15
CA VAL A 379 -10.43 11.06 15.38
C VAL A 379 -11.02 11.74 16.62
N TYR A 380 -10.98 13.09 16.68
CA TYR A 380 -11.57 13.86 17.79
C TYR A 380 -13.11 13.84 17.82
N GLN A 381 -13.77 13.21 16.86
CA GLN A 381 -15.20 12.88 16.96
C GLN A 381 -15.45 11.69 17.89
N ASP A 382 -14.41 10.87 18.12
CA ASP A 382 -14.50 9.58 18.80
C ASP A 382 -13.77 9.58 20.15
N VAL A 383 -12.80 10.50 20.32
CA VAL A 383 -12.10 10.75 21.57
C VAL A 383 -12.28 12.19 22.04
N SER A 384 -11.96 12.47 23.31
CA SER A 384 -11.96 13.84 23.81
C SER A 384 -11.00 14.72 23.00
N VAL A 385 -11.37 15.99 22.76
CA VAL A 385 -10.51 16.98 22.08
C VAL A 385 -9.16 17.21 22.78
N LYS A 386 -9.03 16.80 24.05
CA LYS A 386 -7.78 16.86 24.83
C LYS A 386 -6.90 15.61 24.69
N THR A 387 -7.38 14.55 24.05
CA THR A 387 -6.60 13.34 23.83
C THR A 387 -5.48 13.64 22.83
N PRO A 388 -4.20 13.40 23.15
CA PRO A 388 -3.12 13.63 22.19
C PRO A 388 -3.17 12.60 21.06
N LEU A 389 -2.73 12.98 19.87
CA LEU A 389 -2.37 12.02 18.82
C LEU A 389 -1.16 11.22 19.29
N LEU A 390 -1.21 9.89 19.15
CA LEU A 390 -0.18 8.98 19.64
C LEU A 390 0.65 8.34 18.52
N VAL A 391 0.44 8.81 17.30
CA VAL A 391 1.10 8.41 16.07
C VAL A 391 1.51 9.69 15.33
N ASP A 392 2.54 9.59 14.50
CA ASP A 392 2.98 10.69 13.65
C ASP A 392 1.79 11.26 12.84
N PRO A 393 1.42 12.54 13.03
CA PRO A 393 0.27 13.14 12.37
C PRO A 393 0.42 13.23 10.85
N THR A 394 1.65 13.16 10.31
CA THR A 394 1.87 13.15 8.85
C THR A 394 1.35 11.88 8.20
N LEU A 395 1.51 10.73 8.87
CA LEU A 395 1.06 9.41 8.39
C LEU A 395 -0.45 9.24 8.46
N LEU A 396 -1.14 10.13 9.18
CA LEU A 396 -2.55 10.01 9.55
C LEU A 396 -3.43 11.09 8.97
N ARG A 397 -2.92 11.91 8.05
CA ARG A 397 -3.71 12.98 7.40
C ARG A 397 -4.92 12.42 6.65
N MET A 398 -4.87 11.15 6.29
CA MET A 398 -5.96 10.37 5.69
C MET A 398 -6.25 9.16 6.58
N GLY A 399 -7.51 8.97 6.95
CA GLY A 399 -7.97 7.76 7.66
C GLY A 399 -8.13 6.58 6.70
N LEU A 400 -8.27 5.38 7.24
CA LEU A 400 -8.56 4.19 6.42
C LEU A 400 -9.96 4.25 5.81
N ILE A 401 -10.96 4.75 6.55
CA ILE A 401 -12.35 4.84 6.11
C ILE A 401 -12.88 6.27 6.16
N ASN A 402 -14.06 6.46 5.54
CA ASN A 402 -14.83 7.68 5.77
C ASN A 402 -15.59 7.56 7.09
N VAL A 403 -15.42 8.53 7.99
CA VAL A 403 -16.19 8.66 9.23
C VAL A 403 -17.45 9.51 9.05
N SER A 404 -17.46 10.37 8.04
CA SER A 404 -18.53 11.32 7.75
C SER A 404 -18.83 11.33 6.26
N PRO A 405 -20.11 11.36 5.83
CA PRO A 405 -20.46 11.46 4.41
C PRO A 405 -19.96 12.73 3.72
N THR A 406 -19.67 13.79 4.48
CA THR A 406 -19.25 15.10 3.94
C THR A 406 -17.80 15.43 4.28
N GLN A 407 -16.97 14.42 4.53
CA GLN A 407 -15.55 14.66 4.78
C GLN A 407 -14.83 15.21 3.54
N ALA A 408 -13.89 16.12 3.78
CA ALA A 408 -13.18 16.82 2.70
C ALA A 408 -12.10 15.94 2.06
N VAL A 409 -11.43 15.12 2.88
CA VAL A 409 -10.42 14.15 2.44
C VAL A 409 -11.04 12.78 2.56
N GLU A 410 -11.17 12.07 1.44
CA GLU A 410 -11.65 10.69 1.42
C GLU A 410 -10.63 9.77 2.10
N GLY A 411 -11.09 8.74 2.81
CA GLY A 411 -10.23 7.71 3.38
C GLY A 411 -9.62 6.81 2.31
N PHE A 412 -8.55 6.10 2.66
CA PHE A 412 -7.81 5.25 1.71
C PHE A 412 -8.70 4.26 0.96
N PHE A 413 -9.58 3.53 1.67
CA PHE A 413 -10.38 2.49 1.06
C PHE A 413 -11.40 3.01 0.04
N PRO A 414 -12.26 3.99 0.38
CA PRO A 414 -13.15 4.60 -0.61
C PRO A 414 -12.39 5.21 -1.79
N HIS A 415 -11.23 5.83 -1.55
CA HIS A 415 -10.42 6.44 -2.62
C HIS A 415 -9.85 5.39 -3.59
N ILE A 416 -9.35 4.27 -3.07
CA ILE A 416 -8.93 3.12 -3.88
C ILE A 416 -10.10 2.53 -4.65
N ALA A 417 -11.28 2.39 -4.02
CA ALA A 417 -12.46 1.86 -4.68
C ALA A 417 -12.92 2.73 -5.87
N SER A 418 -12.79 4.05 -5.76
CA SER A 418 -13.03 4.99 -6.86
C SER A 418 -12.11 4.71 -8.04
N HIS A 419 -10.80 4.58 -7.80
CA HIS A 419 -9.83 4.22 -8.84
C HIS A 419 -10.12 2.87 -9.48
N LEU A 420 -10.41 1.83 -8.70
CA LEU A 420 -10.73 0.51 -9.22
C LEU A 420 -12.02 0.49 -10.04
N THR A 421 -13.01 1.29 -9.65
CA THR A 421 -14.25 1.45 -10.44
C THR A 421 -13.95 2.09 -11.80
N SER A 422 -13.11 3.12 -11.84
CA SER A 422 -12.68 3.71 -13.11
C SER A 422 -11.80 2.76 -13.93
N VAL A 423 -10.92 1.97 -13.31
CA VAL A 423 -10.14 0.92 -14.00
C VAL A 423 -11.07 -0.07 -14.71
N ALA A 424 -12.14 -0.52 -14.05
CA ALA A 424 -13.07 -1.51 -14.63
C ALA A 424 -13.77 -1.02 -15.90
N THR A 425 -13.83 0.30 -16.13
CA THR A 425 -14.49 0.94 -17.28
C THR A 425 -13.51 1.65 -18.23
N SER A 426 -12.21 1.63 -17.93
CA SER A 426 -11.19 2.33 -18.71
C SER A 426 -11.00 1.69 -20.09
N PRO A 427 -10.85 2.47 -21.18
CA PRO A 427 -10.61 1.90 -22.51
C PRO A 427 -9.31 1.09 -22.57
N GLY A 428 -9.36 -0.06 -23.24
CA GLY A 428 -8.19 -0.92 -23.46
C GLY A 428 -7.84 -1.88 -22.32
N VAL A 429 -8.61 -1.91 -21.22
CA VAL A 429 -8.45 -2.93 -20.17
C VAL A 429 -8.95 -4.29 -20.63
N THR A 430 -8.29 -5.34 -20.16
CA THR A 430 -8.66 -6.73 -20.44
C THR A 430 -9.82 -7.20 -19.55
N THR A 431 -10.55 -8.24 -19.97
CA THR A 431 -11.57 -8.89 -19.13
C THR A 431 -11.04 -9.31 -17.76
N ARG A 432 -9.79 -9.79 -17.71
CA ARG A 432 -9.13 -10.17 -16.45
C ARG A 432 -8.95 -8.96 -15.54
N GLN A 433 -8.47 -7.83 -16.05
CA GLN A 433 -8.31 -6.61 -15.27
C GLN A 433 -9.66 -6.08 -14.75
N THR A 434 -10.70 -6.07 -15.59
CA THR A 434 -12.07 -5.72 -15.15
C THR A 434 -12.55 -6.62 -14.02
N GLN A 435 -12.32 -7.94 -14.11
CA GLN A 435 -12.70 -8.89 -13.06
C GLN A 435 -11.89 -8.73 -11.77
N ILE A 436 -10.59 -8.43 -11.87
CA ILE A 436 -9.76 -8.14 -10.70
C ILE A 436 -10.28 -6.88 -10.01
N ALA A 437 -10.49 -5.79 -10.75
CA ALA A 437 -10.97 -4.53 -10.22
C ALA A 437 -12.35 -4.66 -9.54
N ALA A 438 -13.31 -5.32 -10.18
CA ALA A 438 -14.65 -5.53 -9.60
C ALA A 438 -14.63 -6.35 -8.30
N ARG A 439 -13.80 -7.41 -8.24
CA ARG A 439 -13.64 -8.21 -7.02
C ARG A 439 -12.94 -7.43 -5.92
N ALA A 440 -11.94 -6.61 -6.28
CA ALA A 440 -11.25 -5.73 -5.35
C ALA A 440 -12.19 -4.68 -4.74
N VAL A 441 -13.05 -4.03 -5.53
CA VAL A 441 -14.10 -3.12 -5.02
C VAL A 441 -15.04 -3.84 -4.03
N THR A 442 -15.42 -5.08 -4.34
CA THR A 442 -16.29 -5.87 -3.44
C THR A 442 -15.59 -6.19 -2.13
N ALA A 443 -14.31 -6.57 -2.17
CA ALA A 443 -13.49 -6.80 -0.98
C ALA A 443 -13.36 -5.54 -0.12
N ILE A 444 -13.13 -4.38 -0.75
CA ILE A 444 -13.01 -3.09 -0.06
C ILE A 444 -14.28 -2.78 0.74
N ASN A 445 -15.47 -3.02 0.19
CA ASN A 445 -16.73 -2.81 0.93
C ASN A 445 -16.82 -3.69 2.19
N GLY A 446 -16.35 -4.94 2.12
CA GLY A 446 -16.24 -5.82 3.29
C GLY A 446 -15.23 -5.31 4.31
N ILE A 447 -14.06 -4.87 3.86
CA ILE A 447 -13.02 -4.30 4.73
C ILE A 447 -13.52 -3.02 5.42
N ILE A 448 -14.19 -2.11 4.71
CA ILE A 448 -14.80 -0.90 5.29
C ILE A 448 -15.80 -1.28 6.38
N HIS A 449 -16.62 -2.31 6.17
CA HIS A 449 -17.56 -2.78 7.19
C HIS A 449 -16.83 -3.31 8.44
N MET A 450 -15.80 -4.14 8.27
CA MET A 450 -14.99 -4.64 9.39
C MET A 450 -14.26 -3.53 10.14
N LEU A 451 -13.74 -2.53 9.43
CA LEU A 451 -13.12 -1.34 10.04
C LEU A 451 -14.14 -0.49 10.80
N GLY A 452 -15.38 -0.39 10.31
CA GLY A 452 -16.48 0.23 11.02
C GLY A 452 -16.79 -0.48 12.35
N GLN A 453 -16.75 -1.82 12.36
CA GLN A 453 -16.88 -2.61 13.59
C GLN A 453 -15.69 -2.39 14.54
N ALA A 454 -14.45 -2.47 14.02
CA ALA A 454 -13.25 -2.20 14.80
C ALA A 454 -13.29 -0.83 15.49
N ARG A 455 -13.72 0.19 14.76
CA ARG A 455 -13.92 1.54 15.27
C ARG A 455 -14.96 1.58 16.39
N TYR A 456 -16.11 0.92 16.19
CA TYR A 456 -17.16 0.84 17.19
C TYR A 456 -16.66 0.21 18.50
N ASP A 457 -15.94 -0.91 18.41
CA ASP A 457 -15.42 -1.64 19.57
C ASP A 457 -14.34 -0.84 20.30
N ALA A 458 -13.41 -0.22 19.57
CA ALA A 458 -12.37 0.63 20.15
C ALA A 458 -12.97 1.83 20.92
N LYS A 459 -14.01 2.46 20.39
CA LYS A 459 -14.73 3.54 21.08
C LYS A 459 -15.41 3.06 22.36
N ALA A 460 -16.07 1.91 22.30
CA ALA A 460 -16.72 1.34 23.47
C ALA A 460 -15.71 1.04 24.58
N LEU A 461 -14.53 0.51 24.25
CA LEU A 461 -13.44 0.28 25.20
C LEU A 461 -12.87 1.57 25.78
N ILE A 462 -12.65 2.61 24.96
CA ILE A 462 -12.17 3.91 25.45
C ILE A 462 -13.17 4.54 26.43
N ALA A 463 -14.47 4.36 26.21
CA ALA A 463 -15.51 4.89 27.08
C ALA A 463 -15.64 4.16 28.42
N MET A 464 -15.08 2.95 28.57
CA MET A 464 -15.07 2.23 29.84
C MET A 464 -14.20 2.95 30.87
N SER A 465 -14.56 2.90 32.15
CA SER A 465 -13.69 3.27 33.27
C SER A 465 -12.59 2.23 33.48
N ASP A 466 -11.54 2.57 34.24
CA ASP A 466 -10.44 1.65 34.50
C ASP A 466 -10.91 0.38 35.23
N ALA A 467 -11.88 0.50 36.15
CA ALA A 467 -12.48 -0.65 36.82
C ALA A 467 -13.25 -1.56 35.85
N GLN A 468 -13.90 -0.98 34.83
CA GLN A 468 -14.61 -1.73 33.78
C GLN A 468 -13.64 -2.42 32.82
N LEU A 469 -12.49 -1.79 32.52
CA LEU A 469 -11.46 -2.39 31.65
C LEU A 469 -10.83 -3.65 32.26
N HIS A 470 -10.91 -3.85 33.57
CA HIS A 470 -10.49 -5.09 34.23
C HIS A 470 -11.56 -6.20 34.22
N GLN A 471 -12.78 -5.91 33.77
CA GLN A 471 -13.86 -6.90 33.79
C GLN A 471 -13.77 -7.86 32.59
N PRO A 472 -14.27 -9.10 32.73
CA PRO A 472 -14.31 -10.06 31.62
C PRO A 472 -15.01 -9.52 30.36
N ALA A 473 -15.99 -8.63 30.50
CA ALA A 473 -16.65 -7.99 29.36
C ALA A 473 -15.68 -7.16 28.49
N ALA A 474 -14.72 -6.46 29.11
CA ALA A 474 -13.67 -5.74 28.38
C ALA A 474 -12.70 -6.69 27.69
N GLN A 475 -12.37 -7.83 28.33
CA GLN A 475 -11.52 -8.86 27.72
C GLN A 475 -12.14 -9.44 26.45
N THR A 476 -13.44 -9.74 26.49
CA THR A 476 -14.18 -10.22 25.32
C THR A 476 -14.12 -9.20 24.19
N LEU A 477 -14.42 -7.93 24.47
CA LEU A 477 -14.44 -6.88 23.47
C LEU A 477 -13.03 -6.58 22.90
N LEU A 478 -11.99 -6.62 23.72
CA LEU A 478 -10.59 -6.53 23.27
C LEU A 478 -10.22 -7.68 22.33
N SER A 479 -10.69 -8.89 22.64
CA SER A 479 -10.46 -10.08 21.81
C SER A 479 -11.20 -9.99 20.48
N GLU A 480 -12.44 -9.50 20.49
CA GLU A 480 -13.23 -9.23 19.29
C GLU A 480 -12.58 -8.16 18.41
N LEU A 481 -12.13 -7.06 18.99
CA LEU A 481 -11.39 -6.01 18.28
C LEU A 481 -10.09 -6.54 17.66
N ALA A 482 -9.31 -7.33 18.40
CA ALA A 482 -8.09 -7.95 17.87
C ALA A 482 -8.39 -8.94 16.73
N ASN A 483 -9.48 -9.70 16.82
CA ASN A 483 -9.89 -10.63 15.77
C ASN A 483 -10.38 -9.90 14.53
N VAL A 484 -11.22 -8.87 14.67
CA VAL A 484 -11.77 -8.15 13.52
C VAL A 484 -10.68 -7.39 12.77
N THR A 485 -9.68 -6.83 13.46
CA THR A 485 -8.53 -6.17 12.82
C THR A 485 -7.55 -7.16 12.20
N ASN A 486 -7.41 -8.36 12.77
CA ASN A 486 -6.74 -9.46 12.09
C ASN A 486 -7.45 -9.81 10.77
N ASP A 487 -8.77 -9.95 10.80
CA ASP A 487 -9.58 -10.26 9.62
C ASP A 487 -9.55 -9.13 8.58
N VAL A 488 -9.51 -7.86 8.99
CA VAL A 488 -9.27 -6.72 8.09
C VAL A 488 -7.99 -6.94 7.28
N TYR A 489 -6.91 -7.36 7.92
CA TYR A 489 -5.63 -7.52 7.24
C TYR A 489 -5.52 -8.83 6.44
N THR A 490 -5.86 -9.97 7.05
CA THR A 490 -5.65 -11.30 6.45
C THR A 490 -6.85 -11.83 5.67
N GLY A 491 -8.04 -11.29 5.93
CA GLY A 491 -9.31 -11.88 5.52
C GLY A 491 -9.76 -12.99 6.46
N ASN A 492 -10.97 -13.48 6.21
CA ASN A 492 -11.59 -14.63 6.89
C ASN A 492 -12.33 -15.51 5.86
N THR A 493 -13.17 -16.43 6.34
CA THR A 493 -13.90 -17.38 5.47
C THR A 493 -14.96 -16.71 4.59
N GLN A 494 -15.39 -15.49 4.92
CA GLN A 494 -16.46 -14.78 4.23
C GLN A 494 -15.95 -13.58 3.44
N GLN A 495 -14.84 -12.97 3.87
CA GLN A 495 -14.35 -11.69 3.37
C GLN A 495 -12.85 -11.72 3.13
N GLN A 496 -12.41 -11.03 2.09
CA GLN A 496 -10.99 -10.84 1.78
C GLN A 496 -10.42 -9.70 2.62
N GLY A 497 -9.12 -9.75 2.94
CA GLY A 497 -8.42 -8.71 3.70
C GLY A 497 -7.44 -7.86 2.88
N CYS A 498 -6.77 -6.91 3.53
CA CYS A 498 -5.82 -5.97 2.94
C CYS A 498 -4.67 -6.69 2.21
N VAL A 499 -4.18 -7.84 2.70
CA VAL A 499 -3.12 -8.63 2.03
C VAL A 499 -3.57 -9.11 0.65
N TRP A 500 -4.79 -9.65 0.56
CA TRP A 500 -5.35 -10.12 -0.70
C TRP A 500 -5.60 -8.94 -1.64
N LEU A 501 -6.14 -7.82 -1.11
CA LEU A 501 -6.40 -6.62 -1.90
C LEU A 501 -5.11 -6.07 -2.52
N HIS A 502 -4.04 -5.94 -1.72
CA HIS A 502 -2.72 -5.50 -2.19
C HIS A 502 -2.22 -6.36 -3.37
N GLN A 503 -2.29 -7.69 -3.23
CA GLN A 503 -1.92 -8.61 -4.31
C GLN A 503 -2.79 -8.45 -5.57
N GLN A 504 -4.08 -8.16 -5.42
CA GLN A 504 -4.96 -7.94 -6.57
C GLN A 504 -4.64 -6.64 -7.29
N ILE A 505 -4.34 -5.57 -6.56
CA ILE A 505 -3.99 -4.28 -7.14
C ILE A 505 -2.67 -4.40 -7.91
N GLU A 506 -1.67 -5.08 -7.35
CA GLU A 506 -0.41 -5.37 -8.06
C GLU A 506 -0.65 -6.15 -9.36
N GLN A 507 -1.54 -7.14 -9.35
CA GLN A 507 -1.87 -7.94 -10.55
C GLN A 507 -2.50 -7.14 -11.69
N LEU A 508 -3.01 -5.93 -11.43
CA LEU A 508 -3.50 -5.04 -12.50
C LEU A 508 -2.34 -4.48 -13.33
N ALA A 509 -1.13 -4.36 -12.78
CA ALA A 509 0.07 -3.86 -13.44
C ALA A 509 0.72 -4.92 -14.35
N ALA A 510 -0.09 -5.57 -15.18
CA ALA A 510 0.33 -6.54 -16.17
C ALA A 510 -0.32 -6.26 -17.52
N PHE A 511 0.36 -6.63 -18.60
CA PHE A 511 -0.17 -6.49 -19.96
C PHE A 511 0.31 -7.60 -20.89
N SER A 512 -0.51 -7.89 -21.90
CA SER A 512 -0.24 -8.90 -22.91
C SER A 512 0.84 -8.45 -23.88
N ILE A 513 1.66 -9.41 -24.32
CA ILE A 513 2.62 -9.23 -25.40
C ILE A 513 2.08 -9.88 -26.66
N GLU A 514 2.22 -9.16 -27.77
CA GLU A 514 1.79 -9.57 -29.09
C GLU A 514 2.99 -9.57 -30.04
N ARG A 515 2.84 -10.21 -31.21
CA ARG A 515 3.83 -10.10 -32.28
C ARG A 515 3.88 -8.65 -32.77
N ALA A 516 5.08 -8.09 -32.86
CA ALA A 516 5.24 -6.71 -33.33
C ALA A 516 4.69 -6.61 -34.77
N GLU A 517 3.77 -5.68 -35.01
CA GLU A 517 3.27 -5.42 -36.36
C GLU A 517 4.39 -4.85 -37.23
N GLU A 518 4.50 -5.37 -38.44
CA GLU A 518 5.38 -4.81 -39.45
C GLU A 518 4.78 -3.45 -39.84
N GLN A 519 5.44 -2.36 -39.43
CA GLN A 519 5.07 -1.02 -39.82
C GLN A 519 5.18 -0.97 -41.36
N LYS A 520 4.05 -1.13 -42.04
CA LYS A 520 3.97 -0.89 -43.48
C LYS A 520 4.22 0.60 -43.66
N ASP A 521 5.45 0.94 -44.01
CA ASP A 521 5.74 2.25 -44.59
C ASP A 521 4.78 2.42 -45.78
N GLY A 522 3.72 3.20 -45.57
CA GLY A 522 2.88 3.64 -46.66
C GLY A 522 3.78 4.38 -47.65
N PRO A 523 3.59 4.22 -48.98
CA PRO A 523 4.40 4.95 -49.92
C PRO A 523 4.20 6.43 -49.65
N GLY A 524 5.30 7.11 -49.29
CA GLY A 524 5.32 8.56 -49.13
C GLY A 524 4.69 9.19 -50.36
N LYS A 525 3.69 10.04 -50.12
CA LYS A 525 3.19 11.01 -51.08
C LYS A 525 3.36 12.40 -50.49
#